data_AF-A0A9E1PBA6-F1
#
_entry.id   AF-A0A9E1PBA6-F1
#
_cell.length_a   1.000
_cell.length_b   1.000
_cell.length_c   1.000
_cell.angle_alpha   90.00
_cell.angle_beta   90.00
_cell.angle_gamma   90.00
#
_symmetry.space_group_name_H-M   'P 1'
#
loop_
_entity.id
_entity.type
_entity.pdbx_description
1 polymer ?
#
loop_
_entity_poly.entity_id
_entity_poly.type
_entity_poly.pdbx_seq_one_letter_code
_entity_poly.pdbx_strand_id
1 'polypeptide(L)'
;MMSLGTTALPASLARALEPVLQKQCLNQLQPIRWFRTDWQRGGAATGFSTWTHEDGSTEEVVVKFPVVLRELRWTRRMQDCEGVVPKLLASGIGLGGYDLAWIVIERLPFGPLGKHWDDNIIQRIAHAASTFTSAAREFPVDQLGRREDWGDLLKRAKKSVRTNSIENKSAWKKMHKWCNRYLEEVLDIWRARHTRQWLHGDVHLANSMCRSEKKNAPVCLIDLAEVHAGHWVEDAIYLERQLWGHHSRLESSNPLKTMANARKSIGLKVADDYPELANIRRLLLAATAPAFMQSEGDPRYLHACLEQLQQAAERFH
;
A
#
# COMPACT_ATOMS: atom_id res chain seq x y z
N MET A 1 -11.44 -29.70 -3.01
CA MET A 1 -10.05 -29.43 -2.58
C MET A 1 -10.14 -28.61 -1.31
N MET A 2 -9.54 -29.11 -0.22
CA MET A 2 -9.81 -28.69 1.15
C MET A 2 -9.50 -27.21 1.39
N SER A 3 -10.41 -26.55 2.11
CA SER A 3 -10.25 -25.20 2.64
C SER A 3 -9.13 -25.21 3.68
N LEU A 4 -7.99 -24.60 3.36
CA LEU A 4 -6.93 -24.34 4.34
C LEU A 4 -7.42 -23.26 5.29
N GLY A 5 -7.64 -23.65 6.54
CA GLY A 5 -8.09 -22.78 7.61
C GLY A 5 -7.16 -21.59 7.83
N THR A 6 -7.76 -20.45 8.11
CA THR A 6 -7.13 -19.18 8.47
C THR A 6 -6.23 -19.39 9.70
N THR A 7 -4.92 -19.35 9.48
CA THR A 7 -3.90 -19.88 10.39
C THR A 7 -3.75 -19.06 11.68
N ALA A 8 -3.97 -19.70 12.83
CA ALA A 8 -3.54 -19.27 14.17
C ALA A 8 -2.03 -19.53 14.43
N LEU A 9 -1.30 -20.06 13.45
CA LEU A 9 0.11 -20.48 13.51
C LEU A 9 1.14 -19.35 13.70
N PRO A 10 0.98 -18.12 13.17
CA PRO A 10 2.04 -17.12 13.25
C PRO A 10 2.31 -16.60 14.67
N ALA A 11 1.27 -16.41 15.48
CA ALA A 11 1.42 -15.82 16.81
C ALA A 11 2.03 -16.79 17.83
N SER A 12 1.69 -18.08 17.76
CA SER A 12 2.31 -19.11 18.61
C SER A 12 3.76 -19.36 18.21
N LEU A 13 4.05 -19.39 16.91
CA LEU A 13 5.42 -19.50 16.40
C LEU A 13 6.26 -18.28 16.78
N ALA A 14 5.72 -17.07 16.65
CA ALA A 14 6.40 -15.83 17.03
C ALA A 14 6.79 -15.84 18.52
N ARG A 15 5.87 -16.24 19.41
CA ARG A 15 6.16 -16.38 20.85
C ARG A 15 7.20 -17.47 21.14
N ALA A 16 7.16 -18.59 20.42
CA ALA A 16 8.12 -19.67 20.60
C ALA A 16 9.54 -19.28 20.17
N LEU A 17 9.67 -18.43 19.15
CA LEU A 17 10.95 -17.98 18.60
C LEU A 17 11.46 -16.66 19.22
N GLU A 18 10.68 -16.01 20.09
CA GLU A 18 11.06 -14.77 20.75
C GLU A 18 12.42 -14.86 21.49
N PRO A 19 12.71 -15.89 22.31
CA PRO A 19 14.02 -15.99 22.97
C PRO A 19 15.19 -16.12 21.98
N VAL A 20 14.95 -16.77 20.84
CA VAL A 20 15.95 -16.90 19.77
C VAL A 20 16.18 -15.55 19.09
N LEU A 21 15.10 -14.80 18.85
CA LEU A 21 15.16 -13.46 18.26
C LEU A 21 15.90 -12.49 19.17
N GLN A 22 15.61 -12.50 20.47
CA GLN A 22 16.32 -11.68 21.46
C GLN A 22 17.82 -11.98 21.45
N LYS A 23 18.20 -13.26 21.48
CA LYS A 23 19.59 -13.68 21.43
C LYS A 23 20.28 -13.25 20.12
N GLN A 24 19.59 -13.36 18.98
CA GLN A 24 20.11 -12.95 17.67
C GLN A 24 20.25 -11.42 17.56
N CYS A 25 19.44 -10.67 18.32
CA CYS A 25 19.57 -9.23 18.54
C CYS A 25 20.53 -8.89 19.70
N LEU A 26 21.43 -9.80 20.09
CA LEU A 26 22.40 -9.59 21.18
C LEU A 26 21.78 -9.14 22.51
N ASN A 27 20.54 -9.55 22.78
CA ASN A 27 19.72 -9.14 23.93
C ASN A 27 19.46 -7.62 24.03
N GLN A 28 19.65 -6.87 22.94
CA GLN A 28 19.22 -5.47 22.83
C GLN A 28 17.70 -5.35 22.71
N LEU A 29 17.03 -6.39 22.20
CA LEU A 29 15.58 -6.47 22.13
C LEU A 29 14.98 -7.00 23.43
N GLN A 30 14.14 -6.20 24.08
CA GLN A 30 13.41 -6.57 25.31
C GLN A 30 12.23 -7.53 25.00
N PRO A 31 11.51 -8.06 26.02
CA PRO A 31 10.33 -8.89 25.80
C PRO A 31 9.30 -8.26 24.87
N ILE A 32 8.73 -9.07 23.98
CA ILE A 32 7.87 -8.61 22.89
C ILE A 32 6.41 -8.77 23.27
N ARG A 33 5.69 -7.64 23.28
CA ARG A 33 4.23 -7.64 23.38
C ARG A 33 3.61 -7.84 22.00
N TRP A 34 3.37 -9.09 21.64
CA TRP A 34 2.67 -9.46 20.41
C TRP A 34 1.21 -8.99 20.44
N PHE A 35 0.75 -8.41 19.34
CA PHE A 35 -0.64 -8.01 19.15
C PHE A 35 -1.14 -8.42 17.77
N ARG A 36 -2.46 -8.39 17.61
CA ARG A 36 -3.12 -8.56 16.31
C ARG A 36 -3.95 -7.31 16.08
N THR A 37 -3.72 -6.62 14.98
CA THR A 37 -4.61 -5.55 14.53
C THR A 37 -5.67 -6.12 13.61
N ASP A 38 -6.90 -5.61 13.69
CA ASP A 38 -8.04 -6.08 12.87
C ASP A 38 -7.81 -5.86 11.36
N TRP A 39 -6.89 -4.96 11.01
CA TRP A 39 -6.52 -4.63 9.62
C TRP A 39 -5.38 -5.48 9.06
N GLN A 40 -4.74 -6.31 9.88
CA GLN A 40 -3.62 -7.15 9.44
C GLN A 40 -4.15 -8.35 8.65
N ARG A 41 -4.16 -8.23 7.32
CA ARG A 41 -4.58 -9.30 6.41
C ARG A 41 -3.47 -10.31 6.10
N GLY A 42 -2.21 -9.93 6.36
CA GLY A 42 -1.04 -10.79 6.17
C GLY A 42 -0.80 -11.75 7.33
N GLY A 43 -0.06 -12.83 7.07
CA GLY A 43 0.31 -13.84 8.06
C GLY A 43 1.43 -13.45 9.02
N ALA A 44 1.91 -12.20 9.00
CA ALA A 44 2.94 -11.72 9.91
C ALA A 44 2.37 -11.49 11.33
N ALA A 45 3.04 -11.96 12.35
CA ALA A 45 2.90 -11.44 13.71
C ALA A 45 3.62 -10.09 13.83
N THR A 46 2.98 -9.14 14.51
CA THR A 46 3.57 -7.83 14.85
C THR A 46 3.58 -7.67 16.36
N GLY A 47 4.66 -7.13 16.90
CA GLY A 47 4.81 -6.90 18.33
C GLY A 47 5.46 -5.57 18.65
N PHE A 48 5.16 -5.02 19.81
CA PHE A 48 5.90 -3.89 20.38
C PHE A 48 6.96 -4.39 21.33
N SER A 49 8.11 -3.75 21.35
CA SER A 49 9.17 -3.99 22.32
C SER A 49 9.94 -2.70 22.58
N THR A 50 10.95 -2.77 23.44
CA THR A 50 11.95 -1.73 23.65
C THR A 50 13.29 -2.26 23.15
N TRP A 51 14.06 -1.38 22.50
CA TRP A 51 15.44 -1.64 22.13
C TRP A 51 16.37 -0.91 23.09
N THR A 52 17.42 -1.58 23.56
CA THR A 52 18.47 -1.01 24.42
C THR A 52 19.77 -0.91 23.62
N HIS A 53 20.28 0.32 23.46
CA HIS A 53 21.55 0.60 22.79
C HIS A 53 22.74 0.28 23.70
N GLU A 54 23.94 0.22 23.13
CA GLU A 54 25.18 -0.06 23.86
C GLU A 54 25.50 1.00 24.92
N ASP A 55 25.06 2.25 24.70
CA ASP A 55 25.19 3.36 25.66
C ASP A 55 24.15 3.34 26.78
N GLY A 56 23.26 2.33 26.79
CA GLY A 56 22.17 2.17 27.76
C GLY A 56 20.92 2.99 27.43
N SER A 57 20.92 3.82 26.39
CA SER A 57 19.71 4.51 25.94
C SER A 57 18.70 3.52 25.35
N THR A 58 17.42 3.89 25.37
CA THR A 58 16.34 3.01 24.89
C THR A 58 15.39 3.71 23.94
N GLU A 59 14.88 2.98 22.93
CA GLU A 59 13.81 3.44 22.05
C GLU A 59 12.70 2.38 21.90
N GLU A 60 11.45 2.82 21.68
CA GLU A 60 10.34 1.91 21.40
C GLU A 60 10.46 1.37 19.96
N VAL A 61 10.20 0.08 19.78
CA VAL A 61 10.32 -0.60 18.48
C VAL A 61 9.10 -1.42 18.11
N VAL A 62 8.95 -1.65 16.82
CA VAL A 62 8.04 -2.62 16.23
C VAL A 62 8.83 -3.79 15.69
N VAL A 63 8.42 -5.01 16.08
CA VAL A 63 8.94 -6.26 15.54
C VAL A 63 7.92 -6.81 14.55
N LYS A 64 8.35 -7.14 13.33
CA LYS A 64 7.51 -7.84 12.34
C LYS A 64 8.13 -9.20 11.99
N PHE A 65 7.31 -10.25 12.06
CA PHE A 65 7.76 -11.63 11.86
C PHE A 65 6.62 -12.60 11.46
N PRO A 66 6.77 -13.45 10.43
CA PRO A 66 7.75 -13.32 9.36
C PRO A 66 7.38 -12.16 8.43
N VAL A 67 8.37 -11.55 7.78
CA VAL A 67 8.15 -10.60 6.67
C VAL A 67 8.51 -11.23 5.34
N VAL A 68 7.93 -10.73 4.25
CA VAL A 68 8.34 -11.14 2.90
C VAL A 68 9.72 -10.55 2.57
N LEU A 69 10.53 -11.28 1.79
CA LEU A 69 11.89 -10.85 1.44
C LEU A 69 11.94 -9.48 0.76
N ARG A 70 10.88 -9.11 0.04
CA ARG A 70 10.76 -7.79 -0.58
C ARG A 70 10.70 -6.67 0.45
N GLU A 71 9.88 -6.83 1.49
CA GLU A 71 9.78 -5.85 2.59
C GLU A 71 11.15 -5.71 3.25
N LEU A 72 11.80 -6.82 3.62
CA LEU A 72 13.14 -6.81 4.18
C LEU A 72 14.16 -6.09 3.27
N ARG A 73 14.18 -6.41 1.98
CA ARG A 73 15.10 -5.80 0.99
C ARG A 73 14.92 -4.29 0.93
N TRP A 74 13.68 -3.81 0.85
CA TRP A 74 13.40 -2.39 0.73
C TRP A 74 13.57 -1.62 2.03
N THR A 75 13.24 -2.23 3.17
CA THR A 75 13.54 -1.62 4.47
C THR A 75 15.03 -1.41 4.61
N ARG A 76 15.88 -2.40 4.28
CA ARG A 76 17.34 -2.24 4.32
C ARG A 76 17.87 -1.17 3.36
N ARG A 77 17.35 -1.12 2.13
CA ARG A 77 17.81 -0.18 1.10
C ARG A 77 17.50 1.27 1.41
N MET A 78 16.35 1.54 2.01
CA MET A 78 15.84 2.91 2.14
C MET A 78 16.30 3.62 3.42
N GLN A 79 17.27 3.05 4.16
CA GLN A 79 17.69 3.59 5.46
C GLN A 79 18.35 4.98 5.35
N ASP A 80 19.02 5.27 4.24
CA ASP A 80 19.71 6.55 4.04
C ASP A 80 18.81 7.63 3.39
N CYS A 81 17.52 7.33 3.20
CA CYS A 81 16.60 8.14 2.38
C CYS A 81 15.79 9.17 3.19
N GLU A 82 16.48 10.04 3.94
CA GLU A 82 15.90 11.19 4.67
C GLU A 82 14.69 10.84 5.56
N GLY A 83 14.65 9.62 6.10
CA GLY A 83 13.58 9.17 7.00
C GLY A 83 12.23 8.93 6.33
N VAL A 84 12.17 8.79 5.00
CA VAL A 84 10.93 8.46 4.28
C VAL A 84 10.37 7.08 4.65
N VAL A 85 11.21 6.20 5.22
CA VAL A 85 10.83 4.91 5.82
C VAL A 85 11.27 4.84 7.29
N PRO A 86 10.77 3.87 8.08
CA PRO A 86 11.24 3.65 9.45
C PRO A 86 12.71 3.27 9.51
N LYS A 87 13.41 3.77 10.52
CA LYS A 87 14.74 3.33 10.94
C LYS A 87 14.71 1.83 11.25
N LEU A 88 15.65 1.10 10.68
CA LEU A 88 15.87 -0.32 10.88
C LEU A 88 16.96 -0.50 11.93
N LEU A 89 16.63 -1.19 13.03
CA LEU A 89 17.56 -1.46 14.10
C LEU A 89 18.22 -2.84 13.93
N ALA A 90 17.43 -3.84 13.56
CA ALA A 90 17.94 -5.19 13.31
C ALA A 90 17.07 -5.93 12.28
N SER A 91 17.68 -6.90 11.59
CA SER A 91 16.95 -7.76 10.66
C SER A 91 17.71 -9.04 10.34
N GLY A 92 16.98 -10.06 9.89
CA GLY A 92 17.56 -11.33 9.43
C GLY A 92 16.72 -11.96 8.32
N ILE A 93 17.35 -12.88 7.57
CA ILE A 93 16.68 -13.73 6.56
C ILE A 93 16.30 -15.11 7.13
N GLY A 94 16.75 -15.41 8.35
CA GLY A 94 16.43 -16.63 9.06
C GLY A 94 16.47 -16.43 10.58
N LEU A 95 15.79 -17.32 11.29
CA LEU A 95 15.63 -17.30 12.74
C LEU A 95 15.53 -18.73 13.27
N GLY A 96 16.38 -19.12 14.21
CA GLY A 96 16.32 -20.44 14.86
C GLY A 96 16.45 -21.64 13.91
N GLY A 97 17.19 -21.49 12.81
CA GLY A 97 17.35 -22.52 11.78
C GLY A 97 16.24 -22.55 10.71
N TYR A 98 15.26 -21.65 10.78
CA TYR A 98 14.22 -21.50 9.76
C TYR A 98 14.52 -20.35 8.79
N ASP A 99 14.14 -20.51 7.53
CA ASP A 99 14.17 -19.47 6.49
C ASP A 99 13.01 -18.47 6.68
N LEU A 100 13.01 -17.77 7.82
CA LEU A 100 12.00 -16.78 8.19
C LEU A 100 12.64 -15.41 8.33
N ALA A 101 12.36 -14.53 7.38
CA ALA A 101 12.82 -13.15 7.42
C ALA A 101 12.08 -12.33 8.49
N TRP A 102 12.79 -11.40 9.11
CA TRP A 102 12.29 -10.56 10.20
C TRP A 102 12.95 -9.19 10.24
N ILE A 103 12.25 -8.22 10.83
CA ILE A 103 12.75 -6.85 11.05
C ILE A 103 12.36 -6.32 12.43
N VAL A 104 13.23 -5.49 12.99
CA VAL A 104 13.00 -4.63 14.15
C VAL A 104 13.22 -3.20 13.69
N ILE A 105 12.16 -2.41 13.71
CA ILE A 105 12.14 -1.02 13.23
C ILE A 105 11.69 -0.07 14.33
N GLU A 106 12.01 1.22 14.22
CA GLU A 106 11.52 2.24 15.15
C GLU A 106 9.98 2.18 15.23
N ARG A 107 9.44 2.44 16.43
CA ARG A 107 8.01 2.68 16.58
C ARG A 107 7.71 4.14 16.30
N LEU A 108 6.97 4.40 15.23
CA LEU A 108 6.49 5.74 14.93
C LEU A 108 5.35 6.14 15.89
N PRO A 109 5.49 7.27 16.62
CA PRO A 109 4.55 7.64 17.68
C PRO A 109 3.22 8.19 17.17
N PHE A 110 3.15 8.74 15.94
CA PHE A 110 1.96 9.42 15.44
C PHE A 110 1.40 8.78 14.17
N GLY A 111 0.08 8.66 14.13
CA GLY A 111 -0.69 8.11 13.03
C GLY A 111 -1.46 6.83 13.40
N PRO A 112 -1.99 6.11 12.40
CA PRO A 112 -1.97 6.48 10.99
C PRO A 112 -2.75 7.76 10.68
N LEU A 113 -2.34 8.50 9.64
CA LEU A 113 -2.91 9.82 9.33
C LEU A 113 -4.42 9.80 9.03
N GLY A 114 -5.00 8.65 8.67
CA GLY A 114 -6.45 8.53 8.45
C GLY A 114 -7.33 8.68 9.69
N LYS A 115 -6.77 8.61 10.90
CA LYS A 115 -7.54 8.67 12.16
C LYS A 115 -8.08 10.07 12.48
N HIS A 116 -7.31 11.11 12.15
CA HIS A 116 -7.67 12.51 12.38
C HIS A 116 -7.43 13.28 11.10
N TRP A 117 -8.51 13.65 10.41
CA TRP A 117 -8.43 14.31 9.11
C TRP A 117 -7.92 15.74 9.24
N ASP A 118 -6.98 16.10 8.36
CA ASP A 118 -6.44 17.44 8.14
C ASP A 118 -6.29 17.64 6.62
N ASP A 119 -6.54 18.85 6.15
CA ASP A 119 -6.61 19.18 4.73
C ASP A 119 -5.26 19.01 4.02
N ASN A 120 -4.15 19.07 4.76
CA ASN A 120 -2.81 18.89 4.19
C ASN A 120 -2.35 17.41 4.10
N ILE A 121 -3.14 16.44 4.56
CA ILE A 121 -2.70 15.03 4.66
C ILE A 121 -2.30 14.48 3.30
N ILE A 122 -3.14 14.71 2.28
CA ILE A 122 -2.87 14.20 0.93
C ILE A 122 -1.61 14.84 0.33
N GLN A 123 -1.37 16.12 0.59
CA GLN A 123 -0.13 16.79 0.18
C GLN A 123 1.09 16.16 0.83
N ARG A 124 1.03 15.87 2.13
CA ARG A 124 2.15 15.28 2.88
C ARG A 124 2.44 13.85 2.44
N ILE A 125 1.40 13.04 2.19
CA ILE A 125 1.55 11.68 1.67
C ILE A 125 2.11 11.69 0.24
N ALA A 126 1.58 12.57 -0.63
CA ALA A 126 2.08 12.73 -1.98
C ALA A 126 3.56 13.15 -2.03
N HIS A 127 3.97 14.04 -1.12
CA HIS A 127 5.37 14.41 -0.95
C HIS A 127 6.22 13.20 -0.55
N ALA A 128 5.82 12.45 0.49
CA ALA A 128 6.56 11.26 0.93
C ALA A 128 6.66 10.18 -0.16
N ALA A 129 5.59 9.90 -0.91
CA ALA A 129 5.64 8.95 -2.02
C ALA A 129 6.56 9.41 -3.18
N SER A 130 6.59 10.72 -3.44
CA SER A 130 7.51 11.31 -4.42
C SER A 130 8.96 11.23 -3.94
N THR A 131 9.23 11.57 -2.68
CA THR A 131 10.55 11.42 -2.05
C THR A 131 11.00 9.97 -2.06
N PHE A 132 10.13 9.01 -1.73
CA PHE A 132 10.41 7.58 -1.81
C PHE A 132 10.84 7.19 -3.22
N THR A 133 10.06 7.60 -4.24
CA THR A 133 10.39 7.32 -5.64
C THR A 133 11.73 7.92 -6.04
N SER A 134 12.02 9.15 -5.60
CA SER A 134 13.26 9.86 -5.91
C SER A 134 14.47 9.17 -5.30
N ALA A 135 14.42 8.88 -4.00
CA ALA A 135 15.47 8.15 -3.29
C ALA A 135 15.70 6.75 -3.87
N ALA A 136 14.63 6.04 -4.21
CA ALA A 136 14.74 4.70 -4.78
C ALA A 136 15.42 4.66 -6.17
N ARG A 137 15.64 5.81 -6.84
CA ARG A 137 16.36 5.89 -8.12
C ARG A 137 17.82 5.45 -8.04
N GLU A 138 18.41 5.45 -6.84
CA GLU A 138 19.75 4.91 -6.62
C GLU A 138 19.83 3.41 -6.92
N PHE A 139 18.70 2.71 -6.84
CA PHE A 139 18.63 1.28 -7.11
C PHE A 139 18.15 1.02 -8.54
N PRO A 140 18.85 0.18 -9.32
CA PRO A 140 18.42 -0.16 -10.67
C PRO A 140 17.05 -0.82 -10.64
N VAL A 141 16.19 -0.46 -11.60
CA VAL A 141 14.90 -1.12 -11.80
C VAL A 141 15.13 -2.44 -12.52
N ASP A 142 15.17 -3.52 -11.76
CA ASP A 142 15.56 -4.87 -12.18
C ASP A 142 14.36 -5.80 -12.44
N GLN A 143 13.15 -5.25 -12.52
CA GLN A 143 11.93 -6.02 -12.77
C GLN A 143 10.99 -5.29 -13.74
N LEU A 144 10.14 -6.08 -14.40
CA LEU A 144 9.07 -5.55 -15.22
C LEU A 144 8.00 -4.90 -14.34
N GLY A 145 7.28 -3.93 -14.93
CA GLY A 145 6.12 -3.35 -14.29
C GLY A 145 5.07 -4.40 -13.93
N ARG A 146 4.35 -4.18 -12.82
CA ARG A 146 3.27 -5.07 -12.37
C ARG A 146 2.24 -5.27 -13.49
N ARG A 147 1.86 -6.53 -13.68
CA ARG A 147 0.80 -6.96 -14.61
C ARG A 147 -0.27 -7.72 -13.84
N GLU A 148 -1.41 -7.08 -13.64
CA GLU A 148 -2.59 -7.74 -13.09
C GLU A 148 -3.38 -8.46 -14.20
N ASP A 149 -3.99 -9.59 -13.85
CA ASP A 149 -4.96 -10.26 -14.73
C ASP A 149 -6.32 -9.57 -14.61
N TRP A 150 -6.45 -8.42 -15.28
CA TRP A 150 -7.68 -7.64 -15.33
C TRP A 150 -8.86 -8.42 -15.90
N GLY A 151 -8.61 -9.36 -16.83
CA GLY A 151 -9.63 -10.22 -17.41
C GLY A 151 -10.23 -11.17 -16.36
N ASP A 152 -9.39 -11.84 -15.59
CA ASP A 152 -9.83 -12.67 -14.46
C ASP A 152 -10.50 -11.85 -13.36
N LEU A 153 -9.94 -10.69 -12.99
CA LEU A 153 -10.54 -9.79 -12.00
C LEU A 153 -11.94 -9.33 -12.42
N LEU A 154 -12.13 -8.95 -13.68
CA LEU A 154 -13.44 -8.55 -14.20
C LEU A 154 -14.43 -9.74 -14.21
N LYS A 155 -13.97 -10.95 -14.54
CA LYS A 155 -14.80 -12.17 -14.45
C LYS A 155 -15.26 -12.42 -13.01
N ARG A 156 -14.36 -12.28 -12.03
CA ARG A 156 -14.68 -12.39 -10.59
C ARG A 156 -15.65 -11.31 -10.14
N ALA A 157 -15.45 -10.06 -10.57
CA ALA A 157 -16.37 -8.95 -10.26
C ALA A 157 -17.78 -9.21 -10.80
N LYS A 158 -17.91 -9.66 -12.05
CA LYS A 158 -19.19 -10.05 -12.67
C LYS A 158 -19.88 -11.18 -11.89
N LYS A 159 -19.11 -12.19 -11.47
CA LYS A 159 -19.62 -13.28 -10.63
C LYS A 159 -20.15 -12.74 -9.31
N SER A 160 -19.41 -11.85 -8.65
CA SER A 160 -19.79 -11.25 -7.38
C SER A 160 -21.08 -10.43 -7.47
N VAL A 161 -21.25 -9.57 -8.49
CA VAL A 161 -22.49 -8.81 -8.71
C VAL A 161 -23.71 -9.72 -8.90
N ARG A 162 -23.50 -10.90 -9.50
CA ARG A 162 -24.57 -11.90 -9.67
C ARG A 162 -24.93 -12.60 -8.35
N THR A 163 -23.95 -12.98 -7.55
CA THR A 163 -24.14 -13.84 -6.38
C THR A 163 -24.43 -13.08 -5.09
N ASN A 164 -23.93 -11.85 -4.95
CA ASN A 164 -24.07 -11.07 -3.73
C ASN A 164 -25.24 -10.07 -3.82
N SER A 165 -25.69 -9.58 -2.66
CA SER A 165 -26.62 -8.44 -2.61
C SER A 165 -25.82 -7.14 -2.78
N ILE A 166 -25.82 -6.61 -4.00
CA ILE A 166 -25.17 -5.34 -4.36
C ILE A 166 -26.25 -4.46 -4.95
N GLU A 167 -26.29 -3.18 -4.58
CA GLU A 167 -27.20 -2.20 -5.15
C GLU A 167 -26.88 -1.92 -6.63
N ASN A 168 -27.84 -1.35 -7.38
CA ASN A 168 -27.63 -0.93 -8.77
C ASN A 168 -27.11 -2.04 -9.71
N LYS A 169 -27.54 -3.30 -9.50
CA LYS A 169 -27.07 -4.47 -10.29
C LYS A 169 -27.21 -4.28 -11.80
N SER A 170 -28.28 -3.63 -12.26
CA SER A 170 -28.51 -3.37 -13.69
C SER A 170 -27.43 -2.44 -14.27
N ALA A 171 -27.09 -1.36 -13.56
CA ALA A 171 -26.03 -0.43 -13.94
C ALA A 171 -24.65 -1.11 -13.93
N TRP A 172 -24.34 -1.91 -12.91
CA TRP A 172 -23.12 -2.73 -12.87
C TRP A 172 -23.01 -3.67 -14.07
N LYS A 173 -24.07 -4.40 -14.40
CA LYS A 173 -24.09 -5.30 -15.57
C LYS A 173 -23.87 -4.54 -16.88
N LYS A 174 -24.47 -3.36 -17.03
CA LYS A 174 -24.27 -2.48 -18.19
C LYS A 174 -22.80 -2.06 -18.30
N MET A 175 -22.21 -1.58 -17.21
CA MET A 175 -20.82 -1.14 -17.19
C MET A 175 -19.83 -2.29 -17.39
N HIS A 176 -20.06 -3.46 -16.80
CA HIS A 176 -19.22 -4.64 -17.05
C HIS A 176 -19.30 -5.14 -18.49
N LYS A 177 -20.47 -5.03 -19.14
CA LYS A 177 -20.59 -5.34 -20.57
C LYS A 177 -19.79 -4.36 -21.41
N TRP A 178 -19.83 -3.07 -21.08
CA TRP A 178 -19.01 -2.05 -21.72
C TRP A 178 -17.52 -2.33 -21.51
N CYS A 179 -17.07 -2.57 -20.27
CA CYS A 179 -15.66 -2.86 -19.97
C CYS A 179 -15.17 -4.08 -20.75
N ASN A 180 -15.96 -5.15 -20.82
CA ASN A 180 -15.60 -6.36 -21.55
C ASN A 180 -15.48 -6.12 -23.07
N ARG A 181 -16.13 -5.09 -23.63
CA ARG A 181 -16.01 -4.74 -25.04
C ARG A 181 -14.70 -3.99 -25.33
N TYR A 182 -14.31 -3.08 -24.45
CA TYR A 182 -13.15 -2.19 -24.64
C TYR A 182 -11.91 -2.63 -23.85
N LEU A 183 -11.94 -3.80 -23.21
CA LEU A 183 -10.89 -4.22 -22.27
C LEU A 183 -9.51 -4.25 -22.93
N GLU A 184 -9.38 -4.85 -24.11
CA GLU A 184 -8.07 -4.95 -24.77
C GLU A 184 -7.50 -3.57 -25.12
N GLU A 185 -8.31 -2.66 -25.67
CA GLU A 185 -7.89 -1.29 -25.99
C GLU A 185 -7.43 -0.51 -24.74
N VAL A 186 -8.21 -0.60 -23.65
CA VAL A 186 -7.84 -0.02 -22.35
C VAL A 186 -6.53 -0.61 -21.83
N LEU A 187 -6.34 -1.93 -21.98
CA LEU A 187 -5.15 -2.61 -21.52
C LEU A 187 -3.93 -2.31 -22.37
N ASP A 188 -4.08 -2.09 -23.68
CA ASP A 188 -2.98 -1.72 -24.56
C ASP A 188 -2.37 -0.39 -24.13
N ILE A 189 -3.22 0.62 -23.87
CA ILE A 189 -2.76 1.91 -23.35
C ILE A 189 -2.14 1.75 -21.96
N TRP A 190 -2.80 1.01 -21.04
CA TRP A 190 -2.25 0.79 -19.70
C TRP A 190 -0.88 0.08 -19.73
N ARG A 191 -0.71 -0.91 -20.60
CA ARG A 191 0.52 -1.70 -20.72
C ARG A 191 1.65 -0.94 -21.41
N ALA A 192 1.33 0.04 -22.26
CA ALA A 192 2.31 0.91 -22.91
C ALA A 192 2.96 1.94 -21.97
N ARG A 193 2.38 2.16 -20.78
CA ARG A 193 2.89 3.14 -19.79
C ARG A 193 4.35 2.91 -19.41
N HIS A 194 5.06 3.98 -19.09
CA HIS A 194 6.42 3.89 -18.57
C HIS A 194 6.46 3.27 -17.15
N THR A 195 7.22 2.20 -16.96
CA THR A 195 7.29 1.46 -15.68
C THR A 195 8.68 1.43 -15.04
N ARG A 196 9.66 2.18 -15.57
CA ARG A 196 11.05 2.17 -15.08
C ARG A 196 11.27 3.11 -13.89
N GLN A 197 10.51 2.94 -12.83
CA GLN A 197 10.74 3.59 -11.53
C GLN A 197 10.15 2.73 -10.41
N TRP A 198 10.73 2.85 -9.22
CA TRP A 198 10.25 2.18 -8.02
C TRP A 198 9.11 2.98 -7.38
N LEU A 199 8.05 2.27 -7.00
CA LEU A 199 6.88 2.80 -6.32
C LEU A 199 6.76 2.15 -4.94
N HIS A 200 6.14 2.86 -3.99
CA HIS A 200 5.82 2.26 -2.70
C HIS A 200 4.80 1.12 -2.90
N GLY A 201 3.83 1.30 -3.79
CA GLY A 201 2.88 0.27 -4.22
C GLY A 201 1.67 0.08 -3.32
N ASP A 202 1.72 0.57 -2.08
CA ASP A 202 0.59 0.58 -1.14
C ASP A 202 0.48 1.93 -0.40
N VAL A 203 0.42 3.02 -1.17
CA VAL A 203 0.32 4.39 -0.62
C VAL A 203 -1.10 4.68 -0.14
N HIS A 204 -1.33 4.65 1.16
CA HIS A 204 -2.61 5.02 1.77
C HIS A 204 -2.46 5.60 3.18
N LEU A 205 -3.58 6.13 3.70
CA LEU A 205 -3.65 6.82 4.99
C LEU A 205 -3.20 5.95 6.18
N ALA A 206 -3.43 4.63 6.10
CA ALA A 206 -3.04 3.69 7.15
C ALA A 206 -1.55 3.32 7.14
N ASN A 207 -0.87 3.44 5.99
CA ASN A 207 0.58 3.25 5.86
C ASN A 207 1.37 4.57 5.98
N SER A 208 0.70 5.65 6.38
CA SER A 208 1.29 6.98 6.53
C SER A 208 1.35 7.36 8.00
N MET A 209 2.56 7.47 8.54
CA MET A 209 2.83 7.76 9.95
C MET A 209 3.82 8.92 10.10
N CYS A 210 4.01 9.43 11.32
CA CYS A 210 4.88 10.57 11.60
C CYS A 210 5.70 10.36 12.88
N ARG A 211 6.90 10.94 12.90
CA ARG A 211 7.77 11.02 14.09
C ARG A 211 7.38 12.15 15.06
N SER A 212 6.54 13.08 14.62
CA SER A 212 6.12 14.25 15.40
C SER A 212 4.63 14.55 15.17
N GLU A 213 3.97 15.07 16.20
CA GLU A 213 2.58 15.58 16.14
C GLU A 213 2.44 16.91 15.40
N LYS A 214 3.55 17.57 15.05
CA LYS A 214 3.51 18.84 14.31
C LYS A 214 2.66 18.68 13.05
N LYS A 215 1.79 19.66 12.79
CA LYS A 215 0.84 19.67 11.66
C LYS A 215 1.48 19.33 10.30
N ASN A 216 2.71 19.79 10.09
CA ASN A 216 3.48 19.61 8.86
C ASN A 216 4.63 18.60 9.02
N ALA A 217 4.58 17.72 10.03
CA ALA A 217 5.61 16.70 10.22
C ALA A 217 5.77 15.85 8.94
N PRO A 218 7.00 15.55 8.50
CA PRO A 218 7.24 14.66 7.38
C PRO A 218 6.56 13.31 7.58
N VAL A 219 5.97 12.80 6.51
CA VAL A 219 5.35 11.47 6.51
C VAL A 219 6.43 10.42 6.30
N CYS A 220 6.38 9.40 7.14
CA CYS A 220 7.15 8.18 7.04
C CYS A 220 6.20 7.07 6.54
N LEU A 221 6.54 6.47 5.42
CA LEU A 221 5.77 5.40 4.79
C LEU A 221 6.22 4.05 5.36
N ILE A 222 5.25 3.29 5.84
CA ILE A 222 5.46 1.95 6.40
C ILE A 222 4.92 0.87 5.45
N ASP A 223 5.32 -0.38 5.70
CA ASP A 223 4.89 -1.56 4.94
C ASP A 223 5.37 -1.54 3.47
N LEU A 224 6.60 -2.01 3.29
CA LEU A 224 7.29 -2.03 2.00
C LEU A 224 7.09 -3.36 1.25
N ALA A 225 6.10 -4.17 1.65
CA ALA A 225 5.81 -5.46 1.05
C ALA A 225 5.27 -5.35 -0.40
N GLU A 226 4.73 -4.21 -0.78
CA GLU A 226 4.19 -3.97 -2.12
C GLU A 226 5.13 -3.15 -3.02
N VAL A 227 6.37 -2.85 -2.60
CA VAL A 227 7.29 -2.05 -3.43
C VAL A 227 7.57 -2.73 -4.77
N HIS A 228 7.30 -2.02 -5.88
CA HIS A 228 7.48 -2.58 -7.21
C HIS A 228 7.82 -1.54 -8.29
N ALA A 229 8.19 -2.02 -9.47
CA ALA A 229 8.42 -1.19 -10.64
C ALA A 229 7.06 -0.82 -11.25
N GLY A 230 6.83 0.43 -11.59
CA GLY A 230 5.54 0.86 -12.10
C GLY A 230 5.49 2.30 -12.57
N HIS A 231 4.29 2.78 -12.86
CA HIS A 231 4.03 4.18 -13.17
C HIS A 231 3.46 4.89 -11.92
N TRP A 232 3.94 6.09 -11.58
CA TRP A 232 3.55 6.81 -10.36
C TRP A 232 2.04 7.06 -10.20
N VAL A 233 1.30 7.05 -11.30
CA VAL A 233 -0.18 7.10 -11.31
C VAL A 233 -0.79 5.94 -10.51
N GLU A 234 -0.10 4.80 -10.39
CA GLU A 234 -0.55 3.67 -9.59
C GLU A 234 -0.70 4.06 -8.11
N ASP A 235 0.34 4.65 -7.50
CA ASP A 235 0.28 5.16 -6.12
C ASP A 235 -0.72 6.31 -5.98
N ALA A 236 -0.77 7.23 -6.96
CA ALA A 236 -1.67 8.38 -6.93
C ALA A 236 -3.15 7.97 -6.93
N ILE A 237 -3.53 7.05 -7.83
CA ILE A 237 -4.91 6.58 -7.94
C ILE A 237 -5.25 5.58 -6.83
N TYR A 238 -4.28 4.84 -6.30
CA TYR A 238 -4.52 4.02 -5.12
C TYR A 238 -4.82 4.87 -3.88
N LEU A 239 -4.10 5.99 -3.68
CA LEU A 239 -4.42 6.97 -2.64
C LEU A 239 -5.80 7.62 -2.87
N GLU A 240 -6.08 8.00 -4.11
CA GLU A 240 -7.39 8.55 -4.51
C GLU A 240 -8.55 7.61 -4.20
N ARG A 241 -8.36 6.34 -4.51
CA ARG A 241 -9.34 5.28 -4.31
C ARG A 241 -9.78 5.15 -2.86
N GLN A 242 -8.92 5.47 -1.89
CA GLN A 242 -9.28 5.48 -0.46
C GLN A 242 -10.36 6.53 -0.12
N LEU A 243 -10.53 7.53 -0.98
CA LEU A 243 -11.44 8.67 -0.78
C LEU A 243 -12.68 8.61 -1.68
N TRP A 244 -12.84 7.60 -2.55
CA TRP A 244 -14.00 7.53 -3.44
C TRP A 244 -15.33 7.55 -2.68
N GLY A 245 -15.44 6.85 -1.55
CA GLY A 245 -16.63 6.91 -0.69
C GLY A 245 -16.78 8.20 0.14
N HIS A 246 -15.88 9.19 -0.05
CA HIS A 246 -15.79 10.43 0.70
C HIS A 246 -15.62 11.64 -0.24
N HIS A 247 -16.62 11.90 -1.09
CA HIS A 247 -16.59 12.91 -2.16
C HIS A 247 -16.04 14.28 -1.74
N SER A 248 -16.48 14.84 -0.61
CA SER A 248 -16.00 16.16 -0.15
C SER A 248 -14.49 16.21 0.11
N ARG A 249 -13.91 15.11 0.63
CA ARG A 249 -12.46 14.97 0.85
C ARG A 249 -11.71 14.77 -0.46
N LEU A 250 -12.30 14.03 -1.38
CA LEU A 250 -11.71 13.78 -2.70
C LEU A 250 -11.63 15.08 -3.52
N GLU A 251 -12.71 15.85 -3.54
CA GLU A 251 -12.79 17.14 -4.25
C GLU A 251 -11.80 18.16 -3.68
N SER A 252 -11.69 18.27 -2.36
CA SER A 252 -10.80 19.25 -1.74
C SER A 252 -9.31 18.92 -1.90
N SER A 253 -8.95 17.64 -2.01
CA SER A 253 -7.55 17.20 -1.94
C SER A 253 -6.92 16.82 -3.28
N ASN A 254 -7.72 16.41 -4.27
CA ASN A 254 -7.29 15.99 -5.61
C ASN A 254 -5.94 15.21 -5.63
N PRO A 255 -5.91 13.95 -5.15
CA PRO A 255 -4.67 13.19 -4.96
C PRO A 255 -3.80 13.07 -6.21
N LEU A 256 -4.40 12.92 -7.39
CA LEU A 256 -3.67 12.86 -8.66
C LEU A 256 -2.87 14.15 -8.93
N LYS A 257 -3.53 15.31 -8.86
CA LYS A 257 -2.88 16.61 -9.09
C LYS A 257 -1.85 16.90 -8.01
N THR A 258 -2.18 16.58 -6.76
CA THR A 258 -1.30 16.78 -5.61
C THR A 258 -0.02 15.93 -5.73
N MET A 259 -0.12 14.68 -6.18
CA MET A 259 1.05 13.84 -6.50
C MET A 259 1.86 14.39 -7.67
N ALA A 260 1.21 14.82 -8.76
CA ALA A 260 1.91 15.43 -9.88
C ALA A 260 2.71 16.67 -9.46
N ASN A 261 2.13 17.53 -8.61
CA ASN A 261 2.80 18.72 -8.09
C ASN A 261 3.98 18.37 -7.17
N ALA A 262 3.79 17.41 -6.25
CA ALA A 262 4.86 16.94 -5.35
C ALA A 262 6.05 16.34 -6.12
N ARG A 263 5.77 15.62 -7.21
CA ARG A 263 6.82 15.10 -8.10
C ARG A 263 7.58 16.24 -8.79
N LYS A 264 6.86 17.22 -9.36
CA LYS A 264 7.46 18.38 -10.03
C LYS A 264 8.33 19.19 -9.08
N SER A 265 7.90 19.39 -7.83
CA SER A 265 8.65 20.20 -6.84
C SER A 265 10.01 19.60 -6.45
N ILE A 266 10.21 18.31 -6.65
CA ILE A 266 11.50 17.62 -6.37
C ILE A 266 12.23 17.20 -7.66
N GLY A 267 11.83 17.74 -8.82
CA GLY A 267 12.49 17.50 -10.11
C GLY A 267 12.18 16.14 -10.75
N LEU A 268 11.16 15.40 -10.29
CA LEU A 268 10.71 14.18 -10.97
C LEU A 268 9.89 14.52 -12.22
N LYS A 269 10.09 13.73 -13.28
CA LYS A 269 9.33 13.88 -14.53
C LYS A 269 7.86 13.49 -14.32
N VAL A 270 6.99 14.29 -14.94
CA VAL A 270 5.55 14.08 -15.07
C VAL A 270 5.19 14.35 -16.53
N ALA A 271 4.89 13.30 -17.28
CA ALA A 271 4.54 13.39 -18.70
C ALA A 271 3.09 13.88 -18.86
N ASP A 272 2.78 14.68 -19.88
CA ASP A 272 1.49 15.37 -20.03
C ASP A 272 0.29 14.43 -20.26
N ASP A 273 0.54 13.20 -20.67
CA ASP A 273 -0.44 12.12 -20.89
C ASP A 273 -0.91 11.44 -19.60
N TYR A 274 -0.37 11.81 -18.43
CA TYR A 274 -0.76 11.21 -17.15
C TYR A 274 -2.27 11.25 -16.83
N PRO A 275 -3.08 12.25 -17.25
CA PRO A 275 -4.51 12.26 -16.99
C PRO A 275 -5.24 11.09 -17.66
N GLU A 276 -4.82 10.69 -18.85
CA GLU A 276 -5.38 9.55 -19.59
C GLU A 276 -5.05 8.24 -18.86
N LEU A 277 -3.78 8.04 -18.49
CA LEU A 277 -3.35 6.88 -17.71
C LEU A 277 -4.08 6.79 -16.36
N ALA A 278 -4.32 7.93 -15.71
CA ALA A 278 -5.10 7.99 -14.49
C ALA A 278 -6.56 7.59 -14.70
N ASN A 279 -7.19 8.04 -15.79
CA ASN A 279 -8.55 7.65 -16.14
C ASN A 279 -8.66 6.13 -16.38
N ILE A 280 -7.71 5.55 -17.11
CA ILE A 280 -7.62 4.11 -17.35
C ILE A 280 -7.46 3.34 -16.03
N ARG A 281 -6.57 3.81 -15.12
CA ARG A 281 -6.39 3.15 -13.82
C ARG A 281 -7.66 3.21 -12.97
N ARG A 282 -8.38 4.34 -12.96
CA ARG A 282 -9.69 4.46 -12.26
C ARG A 282 -10.69 3.47 -12.82
N LEU A 283 -10.83 3.39 -14.15
CA LEU A 283 -11.72 2.46 -14.86
C LEU A 283 -11.42 1.01 -14.45
N LEU A 284 -10.15 0.58 -14.54
CA LEU A 284 -9.73 -0.79 -14.23
C LEU A 284 -10.01 -1.17 -12.76
N LEU A 285 -9.67 -0.29 -11.81
CA LEU A 285 -9.92 -0.50 -10.38
C LEU A 285 -11.42 -0.51 -10.06
N ALA A 286 -12.17 0.47 -10.56
CA ALA A 286 -13.59 0.60 -10.32
C ALA A 286 -14.40 -0.58 -10.90
N ALA A 287 -14.05 -1.04 -12.11
CA ALA A 287 -14.67 -2.20 -12.76
C ALA A 287 -14.50 -3.50 -11.96
N THR A 288 -13.40 -3.60 -11.21
CA THR A 288 -13.00 -4.82 -10.51
C THR A 288 -13.28 -4.80 -9.00
N ALA A 289 -13.66 -3.66 -8.42
CA ALA A 289 -13.99 -3.52 -7.00
C ALA A 289 -14.98 -4.59 -6.47
N PRO A 290 -16.05 -4.99 -7.20
CA PRO A 290 -16.94 -6.05 -6.74
C PRO A 290 -16.26 -7.42 -6.54
N ALA A 291 -15.08 -7.67 -7.13
CA ALA A 291 -14.33 -8.90 -6.89
C ALA A 291 -13.82 -9.03 -5.44
N PHE A 292 -13.82 -7.93 -4.67
CA PHE A 292 -13.20 -7.81 -3.36
C PHE A 292 -14.22 -7.57 -2.23
N MET A 293 -15.40 -8.20 -2.29
CA MET A 293 -16.50 -7.97 -1.32
C MET A 293 -16.11 -8.11 0.16
N GLN A 294 -15.15 -8.98 0.49
CA GLN A 294 -14.69 -9.14 1.88
C GLN A 294 -14.01 -7.87 2.42
N SER A 295 -13.36 -7.11 1.54
CA SER A 295 -12.59 -5.93 1.90
C SER A 295 -13.22 -4.61 1.48
N GLU A 296 -14.06 -4.65 0.45
CA GLU A 296 -14.59 -3.48 -0.27
C GLU A 296 -16.11 -3.58 -0.46
N GLY A 297 -16.77 -4.48 0.26
CA GLY A 297 -18.21 -4.72 0.16
C GLY A 297 -19.10 -3.63 0.77
N ASP A 298 -18.52 -2.55 1.32
CA ASP A 298 -19.27 -1.43 1.86
C ASP A 298 -20.16 -0.80 0.76
N PRO A 299 -21.49 -0.71 0.95
CA PRO A 299 -22.41 -0.24 -0.10
C PRO A 299 -22.08 1.16 -0.61
N ARG A 300 -21.69 2.09 0.29
CA ARG A 300 -21.30 3.45 -0.08
C ARG A 300 -20.03 3.45 -0.94
N TYR A 301 -19.04 2.64 -0.58
CA TYR A 301 -17.84 2.49 -1.39
C TYR A 301 -18.13 1.90 -2.78
N LEU A 302 -18.96 0.85 -2.86
CA LEU A 302 -19.35 0.25 -4.14
C LEU A 302 -20.17 1.22 -5.01
N HIS A 303 -21.03 2.04 -4.41
CA HIS A 303 -21.74 3.10 -5.12
C HIS A 303 -20.74 4.07 -5.77
N ALA A 304 -19.79 4.60 -5.00
CA ALA A 304 -18.76 5.50 -5.52
C ALA A 304 -17.88 4.84 -6.60
N CYS A 305 -17.56 3.54 -6.47
CA CYS A 305 -16.87 2.81 -7.52
C CYS A 305 -17.69 2.76 -8.82
N LEU A 306 -19.00 2.54 -8.74
CA LEU A 306 -19.86 2.52 -9.92
C LEU A 306 -19.89 3.89 -10.62
N GLU A 307 -19.99 4.98 -9.86
CA GLU A 307 -19.93 6.35 -10.42
C GLU A 307 -18.59 6.63 -11.08
N GLN A 308 -17.47 6.26 -10.44
CA GLN A 308 -16.14 6.39 -11.02
C GLN A 308 -15.99 5.59 -12.31
N LEU A 309 -16.58 4.39 -12.36
CA LEU A 309 -16.58 3.57 -13.55
C LEU A 309 -17.35 4.21 -14.71
N GLN A 310 -18.51 4.80 -14.42
CA GLN A 310 -19.32 5.50 -15.42
C GLN A 310 -18.60 6.73 -15.95
N GLN A 311 -18.09 7.60 -15.07
CA GLN A 311 -17.36 8.81 -15.45
C GLN A 311 -16.08 8.48 -16.22
N ALA A 312 -15.33 7.45 -15.80
CA ALA A 312 -14.11 7.07 -16.49
C ALA A 312 -14.39 6.48 -17.88
N ALA A 313 -15.49 5.73 -18.03
CA ALA A 313 -15.94 5.24 -19.32
C ALA A 313 -16.42 6.37 -20.24
N GLU A 314 -17.09 7.40 -19.71
CA GLU A 314 -17.49 8.59 -20.48
C GLU A 314 -16.30 9.36 -21.01
N ARG A 315 -15.24 9.55 -20.21
CA ARG A 315 -14.01 10.25 -20.62
C ARG A 315 -13.11 9.45 -21.56
N PHE A 316 -13.36 8.16 -21.71
CA PHE A 316 -12.62 7.31 -22.65
C PHE A 316 -13.12 7.48 -24.09
N HIS A 317 -14.35 7.99 -24.27
CA HIS A 317 -14.93 8.38 -25.56
C HIS A 317 -14.90 9.89 -25.74
#